data_AF-A0A524I7K4-F1
#
_entry.id   AF-A0A524I7K4-F1
#
_cell.length_a   1.000
_cell.length_b   1.000
_cell.length_c   1.000
_cell.angle_alpha   90.00
_cell.angle_beta   90.00
_cell.angle_gamma   90.00
#
_symmetry.space_group_name_H-M   'P 1'
#
loop_
_entity.id
_entity.type
_entity.pdbx_description
1 polymer ?
#
loop_
_entity_poly.entity_id
_entity_poly.type
_entity_poly.pdbx_seq_one_letter_code
_entity_poly.pdbx_strand_id
1 'polypeptide(L)'
;HVAALGALLKSKYLSLSPHGIYDAIMSSAEDLGTAGWDAYYGAGLINPAAALNIVPSLTKVQDTTNGTVNPRTDTYDDFTLNASLGSLRRNLNSANTTADLDLYLLDANGNVLAESIGDSSTESITFFTGSVSGTYKVRVKVVSNN
;
A
#
# COMPACT_ATOMS: atom_id res chain seq x y z
N HIS A 1 -22.57 17.74 8.62
CA HIS A 1 -21.70 16.92 9.49
C HIS A 1 -20.55 16.30 8.72
N VAL A 2 -20.79 15.42 7.74
CA VAL A 2 -19.70 14.79 6.95
C VAL A 2 -18.80 15.79 6.21
N ALA A 3 -19.38 16.83 5.59
CA ALA A 3 -18.59 17.87 4.91
C ALA A 3 -17.66 18.66 5.85
N ALA A 4 -18.06 18.84 7.12
CA ALA A 4 -17.23 19.51 8.13
C ALA A 4 -16.05 18.62 8.57
N LEU A 5 -16.26 17.31 8.66
CA LEU A 5 -15.18 16.35 8.90
C LEU A 5 -14.19 16.33 7.74
N GLY A 6 -14.68 16.29 6.48
CA GLY A 6 -13.81 16.39 5.31
C GLY A 6 -12.98 17.67 5.29
N ALA A 7 -13.59 18.81 5.65
CA ALA A 7 -12.88 20.09 5.78
C ALA A 7 -11.83 20.08 6.91
N LEU A 8 -12.13 19.46 8.06
CA LEU A 8 -11.17 19.30 9.17
C LEU A 8 -9.97 18.45 8.77
N LEU A 9 -10.20 17.32 8.10
CA LEU A 9 -9.13 16.45 7.60
C LEU A 9 -8.27 17.19 6.57
N LYS A 10 -8.90 17.93 5.66
CA LYS A 10 -8.20 18.72 4.65
C LYS A 10 -7.41 19.89 5.26
N SER A 11 -7.90 20.53 6.32
CA SER A 11 -7.20 21.64 6.97
C SER A 11 -5.96 21.19 7.74
N LYS A 12 -6.00 19.99 8.35
CA LYS A 12 -4.84 19.41 9.07
C LYS A 12 -3.87 18.71 8.13
N TYR A 13 -4.38 18.06 7.08
CA TYR A 13 -3.59 17.31 6.10
C TYR A 13 -3.84 17.90 4.69
N LEU A 14 -3.15 19.02 4.39
CA LEU A 14 -3.35 19.75 3.14
C LEU A 14 -3.03 18.93 1.88
N SER A 15 -2.11 17.96 1.99
CA SER A 15 -1.75 17.02 0.90
C SER A 15 -2.76 15.88 0.72
N LEU A 16 -3.73 15.74 1.63
CA LEU A 16 -4.71 14.66 1.56
C LEU A 16 -5.58 14.83 0.33
N SER A 17 -5.63 13.79 -0.52
CA SER A 17 -6.48 13.78 -1.70
C SER A 17 -7.96 13.62 -1.30
N PRO A 18 -8.91 14.00 -2.17
CA PRO A 18 -10.33 13.72 -1.93
C PRO A 18 -10.60 12.24 -1.63
N HIS A 19 -9.86 11.34 -2.28
CA HIS A 19 -9.92 9.90 -2.01
C HIS A 19 -9.41 9.55 -0.61
N GLY A 20 -8.26 10.08 -0.18
CA GLY A 20 -7.75 9.85 1.18
C GLY A 20 -8.66 10.41 2.28
N ILE A 21 -9.42 11.48 2.00
CA ILE A 21 -10.48 11.98 2.90
C ILE A 21 -11.62 10.95 2.99
N TYR A 22 -12.06 10.43 1.85
CA TYR A 22 -13.10 9.39 1.81
C TYR A 22 -12.67 8.14 2.60
N ASP A 23 -11.44 7.67 2.40
CA ASP A 23 -10.89 6.49 3.07
C ASP A 23 -10.78 6.69 4.59
N ALA A 24 -10.33 7.88 5.02
CA ALA A 24 -10.23 8.22 6.43
C ALA A 24 -11.60 8.22 7.11
N ILE A 25 -12.64 8.70 6.44
CA ILE A 25 -14.00 8.73 6.98
C ILE A 25 -14.63 7.33 6.99
N MET A 26 -14.47 6.57 5.91
CA MET A 26 -15.05 5.22 5.78
C MET A 26 -14.37 4.20 6.70
N SER A 27 -13.04 4.20 6.78
CA SER A 27 -12.28 3.20 7.56
C SER A 27 -12.31 3.46 9.07
N SER A 28 -12.81 4.63 9.49
CA SER A 28 -12.90 5.02 10.90
C SER A 28 -14.33 5.08 11.44
N ALA A 29 -15.32 4.85 10.58
CA ALA A 29 -16.71 4.84 10.99
C ALA A 29 -16.98 3.65 11.93
N GLU A 30 -17.75 3.90 12.99
CA GLU A 30 -18.19 2.87 13.92
C GLU A 30 -19.38 2.14 13.34
N ASP A 31 -19.20 0.86 13.06
CA ASP A 31 -20.26 0.00 12.56
C ASP A 31 -21.33 -0.20 13.64
N LEU A 32 -22.56 0.21 13.33
CA LEU A 32 -23.72 0.09 14.21
C LEU A 32 -24.63 -1.09 13.83
N GLY A 33 -24.23 -1.89 12.84
CA GLY A 33 -24.99 -2.99 12.27
C GLY A 33 -24.15 -4.25 12.07
N THR A 34 -24.36 -4.91 10.93
CA THR A 34 -23.56 -6.09 10.55
C THR A 34 -22.21 -5.67 10.01
N ALA A 35 -21.14 -6.28 10.54
CA ALA A 35 -19.74 -6.06 10.15
C ALA A 35 -19.56 -5.67 8.68
N GLY A 36 -19.23 -4.40 8.43
CA GLY A 36 -18.95 -3.85 7.10
C GLY A 36 -19.98 -2.82 6.66
N TRP A 37 -20.20 -2.75 5.34
CA TRP A 37 -21.22 -1.87 4.79
C TRP A 37 -22.57 -2.58 4.81
N ASP A 38 -23.59 -1.96 5.39
CA ASP A 38 -24.96 -2.45 5.32
C ASP A 38 -25.94 -1.43 4.70
N ALA A 39 -27.06 -1.91 4.18
CA ALA A 39 -28.02 -1.08 3.45
C ALA A 39 -28.83 -0.12 4.35
N TYR A 40 -28.79 -0.29 5.67
CA TYR A 40 -29.53 0.50 6.66
C TYR A 40 -28.67 1.60 7.31
N TYR A 41 -27.40 1.33 7.60
CA TYR A 41 -26.46 2.20 8.32
C TYR A 41 -25.23 2.60 7.48
N GLY A 42 -25.07 2.05 6.28
CA GLY A 42 -23.92 2.33 5.42
C GLY A 42 -22.63 1.82 6.06
N ALA A 43 -21.61 2.68 6.16
CA ALA A 43 -20.38 2.37 6.91
C ALA A 43 -20.50 2.62 8.43
N GLY A 44 -21.70 2.97 8.91
CA GLY A 44 -21.95 3.26 10.32
C GLY A 44 -21.81 4.74 10.69
N LEU A 45 -21.57 5.01 11.98
CA LEU A 45 -21.48 6.35 12.54
C LEU A 45 -20.09 6.95 12.31
N ILE A 46 -20.03 8.15 11.72
CA ILE A 46 -18.77 8.85 11.55
C ILE A 46 -18.09 9.12 12.91
N ASN A 47 -16.80 8.78 13.03
CA ASN A 47 -16.00 9.08 14.20
C ASN A 47 -14.87 10.06 13.83
N PRO A 48 -15.07 11.38 14.04
CA PRO A 48 -14.08 12.40 13.70
C PRO A 48 -12.71 12.21 14.32
N ALA A 49 -12.65 11.68 15.56
CA ALA A 49 -11.40 11.48 16.27
C ALA A 49 -10.62 10.29 15.68
N ALA A 50 -11.30 9.18 15.39
CA ALA A 50 -10.70 8.04 14.72
C ALA A 50 -10.27 8.39 13.28
N ALA A 51 -11.08 9.14 12.53
CA ALA A 51 -10.74 9.62 11.20
C ALA A 51 -9.47 10.48 11.21
N LEU A 52 -9.28 11.33 12.22
CA LEU A 52 -8.09 12.16 12.35
C LEU A 52 -6.82 11.33 12.62
N ASN A 53 -6.95 10.25 13.38
CA ASN A 53 -5.84 9.42 13.82
C ASN A 53 -5.42 8.37 12.78
N ILE A 54 -6.33 7.99 11.87
CA ILE A 54 -6.01 7.02 10.81
C ILE A 54 -5.27 7.67 9.63
N VAL A 55 -5.43 8.99 9.40
CA VAL A 55 -4.79 9.69 8.26
C VAL A 55 -3.28 9.46 8.18
N PRO A 56 -2.46 9.60 9.25
CA PRO A 56 -1.03 9.32 9.18
C PRO A 56 -0.71 7.93 8.61
N SER A 57 -1.48 6.92 8.99
CA SER A 57 -1.36 5.54 8.50
C SER A 57 -1.81 5.37 7.05
N LEU A 58 -2.83 6.12 6.61
CA LEU A 58 -3.26 6.19 5.21
C LEU A 58 -2.29 7.01 4.33
N THR A 59 -1.54 7.92 4.94
CA THR A 59 -0.55 8.80 4.28
C THR A 59 0.89 8.34 4.45
N LYS A 60 1.13 7.09 4.90
CA LYS A 60 2.50 6.54 4.90
C LYS A 60 2.93 6.34 3.44
N VAL A 61 3.50 7.39 2.85
CA VAL A 61 3.85 7.50 1.42
C VAL A 61 5.19 6.82 1.09
N GLN A 62 5.95 6.39 2.10
CA GLN A 62 7.23 5.71 1.89
C GLN A 62 7.43 4.69 3.02
N ASP A 63 7.52 3.41 2.68
CA ASP A 63 8.07 2.38 3.55
C ASP A 63 9.37 1.90 2.91
N THR A 64 10.50 2.33 3.44
CA THR A 64 11.81 1.92 2.93
C THR A 64 12.24 0.67 3.67
N THR A 65 12.18 -0.46 2.97
CA THR A 65 12.68 -1.75 3.46
C THR A 65 14.03 -2.03 2.80
N ASN A 66 15.08 -2.20 3.61
CA ASN A 66 16.38 -2.67 3.14
C ASN A 66 16.49 -4.17 3.36
N GLY A 67 17.07 -4.90 2.41
CA GLY A 67 17.32 -6.33 2.50
C GLY A 67 18.48 -6.74 1.62
N THR A 68 18.93 -7.99 1.78
CA THR A 68 20.05 -8.55 1.02
C THR A 68 19.63 -9.89 0.45
N VAL A 69 19.47 -9.96 -0.86
CA VAL A 69 19.29 -11.21 -1.59
C VAL A 69 20.65 -11.85 -1.86
N ASN A 70 20.82 -13.13 -1.50
CA ASN A 70 22.05 -13.88 -1.81
C ASN A 70 21.80 -14.89 -2.93
N PRO A 71 22.26 -14.64 -4.17
CA PRO A 71 21.98 -15.51 -5.33
C PRO A 71 22.49 -16.95 -5.22
N ARG A 72 23.41 -17.24 -4.28
CA ARG A 72 23.94 -18.61 -4.11
C ARG A 72 23.09 -19.49 -3.19
N THR A 73 22.27 -18.89 -2.35
CA THR A 73 21.48 -19.60 -1.32
C THR A 73 20.01 -19.26 -1.37
N ASP A 74 19.65 -18.15 -2.03
CA ASP A 74 18.29 -17.68 -2.15
C ASP A 74 18.02 -17.20 -3.59
N THR A 75 16.87 -17.61 -4.10
CA THR A 75 16.39 -17.17 -5.42
C THR A 75 15.59 -15.87 -5.29
N TYR A 76 14.97 -15.61 -4.13
CA TYR A 76 14.16 -14.41 -3.91
C TYR A 76 13.91 -14.10 -2.42
N ASP A 77 13.75 -12.83 -2.09
CA ASP A 77 13.27 -12.37 -0.78
C ASP A 77 11.85 -11.79 -0.89
N ASP A 78 10.98 -12.12 0.07
CA ASP A 78 9.63 -11.56 0.19
C ASP A 78 9.54 -10.57 1.37
N PHE A 79 9.09 -9.35 1.08
CA PHE A 79 8.80 -8.31 2.07
C PHE A 79 7.30 -8.08 2.15
N THR A 80 6.71 -8.22 3.34
CA THR A 80 5.29 -7.94 3.55
C THR A 80 5.07 -6.45 3.81
N LEU A 81 4.06 -5.88 3.18
CA LEU A 81 3.61 -4.51 3.45
C LEU A 81 2.09 -4.48 3.58
N ASN A 82 1.58 -3.59 4.44
CA ASN A 82 0.15 -3.30 4.49
C ASN A 82 -0.12 -2.05 3.66
N ALA A 83 -1.01 -2.16 2.68
CA ALA A 83 -1.40 -1.06 1.83
C ALA A 83 -2.87 -0.70 2.05
N SER A 84 -3.13 0.60 2.04
CA SER A 84 -4.47 1.15 1.95
C SER A 84 -4.94 1.19 0.48
N LEU A 85 -6.19 1.62 0.27
CA LEU A 85 -6.70 1.89 -1.07
C LEU A 85 -5.89 3.01 -1.74
N GLY A 86 -5.72 2.94 -3.06
CA GLY A 86 -5.04 3.94 -3.85
C GLY A 86 -3.80 3.45 -4.61
N SER A 87 -2.85 4.35 -4.85
CA SER A 87 -1.64 4.05 -5.63
C SER A 87 -0.50 3.59 -4.73
N LEU A 88 0.01 2.39 -5.03
CA LEU A 88 1.25 1.87 -4.51
C LEU A 88 2.36 2.07 -5.53
N ARG A 89 3.48 2.59 -5.05
CA ARG A 89 4.72 2.68 -5.82
C ARG A 89 5.81 1.92 -5.09
N ARG A 90 6.51 1.06 -5.83
CA ARG A 90 7.65 0.30 -5.34
C ARG A 90 8.83 0.60 -6.22
N ASN A 91 9.95 0.91 -5.57
CA ASN A 91 11.23 1.14 -6.22
C ASN A 91 12.22 0.17 -5.60
N LEU A 92 12.94 -0.54 -6.45
CA LEU A 92 14.11 -1.33 -6.10
C LEU A 92 15.34 -0.57 -6.57
N ASN A 93 16.36 -0.54 -5.73
CA ASN A 93 17.67 -0.01 -6.08
C ASN A 93 18.71 -0.93 -5.46
N SER A 94 19.40 -1.70 -6.29
CA SER A 94 20.46 -2.59 -5.86
C SER A 94 21.75 -1.81 -5.62
N ALA A 95 22.43 -2.08 -4.50
CA ALA A 95 23.78 -1.58 -4.27
C ALA A 95 24.80 -2.18 -5.26
N ASN A 96 24.46 -3.30 -5.90
CA ASN A 96 25.24 -3.90 -6.98
C ASN A 96 24.63 -3.50 -8.33
N THR A 97 25.29 -2.59 -9.04
CA THR A 97 24.81 -2.04 -10.32
C THR A 97 24.90 -3.00 -11.50
N THR A 98 25.52 -4.17 -11.31
CA THR A 98 25.57 -5.24 -12.33
C THR A 98 24.72 -6.45 -11.94
N ALA A 99 24.04 -6.39 -10.79
CA ALA A 99 23.07 -7.42 -10.42
C ALA A 99 21.81 -7.22 -11.25
N ASP A 100 21.31 -8.31 -11.81
CA ASP A 100 20.02 -8.39 -12.48
C ASP A 100 18.99 -8.86 -11.46
N LEU A 101 18.17 -7.92 -10.98
CA LEU A 101 17.14 -8.16 -9.99
C LEU A 101 15.78 -7.86 -10.59
N ASP A 102 14.83 -8.76 -10.39
CA ASP A 102 13.44 -8.54 -10.73
C ASP A 102 12.65 -8.11 -9.50
N LEU A 103 11.68 -7.23 -9.72
CA LEU A 103 10.71 -6.82 -8.71
C LEU A 103 9.33 -7.35 -9.05
N TYR A 104 8.64 -7.94 -8.07
CA TYR A 104 7.25 -8.37 -8.18
C TYR A 104 6.43 -7.84 -7.01
N LEU A 105 5.20 -7.42 -7.28
CA LEU A 105 4.16 -7.15 -6.29
C LEU A 105 3.15 -8.29 -6.34
N LEU A 106 2.88 -8.90 -5.20
CA LEU A 106 1.95 -10.02 -5.06
C LEU A 106 0.86 -9.71 -4.05
N ASP A 107 -0.29 -10.35 -4.22
CA ASP A 107 -1.35 -10.36 -3.21
C ASP A 107 -0.98 -11.25 -1.99
N ALA A 108 -1.86 -11.30 -0.99
CA ALA A 108 -1.68 -12.13 0.20
C ALA A 108 -1.55 -13.64 -0.11
N ASN A 109 -2.17 -14.11 -1.20
CA ASN A 109 -2.15 -15.50 -1.65
C ASN A 109 -0.89 -15.84 -2.46
N GLY A 110 -0.09 -14.84 -2.83
CA GLY A 110 1.11 -15.01 -3.64
C GLY A 110 0.85 -14.96 -5.16
N ASN A 111 -0.30 -14.44 -5.60
CA ASN A 111 -0.53 -14.16 -7.01
C ASN A 111 0.17 -12.86 -7.41
N VAL A 112 0.85 -12.86 -8.56
CA VAL A 112 1.50 -11.65 -9.10
C VAL A 112 0.43 -10.65 -9.57
N LEU A 113 0.50 -9.43 -9.04
CA LEU A 113 -0.36 -8.31 -9.40
C LEU A 113 0.32 -7.34 -10.37
N ALA A 114 1.64 -7.19 -10.21
CA ALA A 114 2.49 -6.38 -11.08
C ALA A 114 3.95 -6.83 -10.96
N GLU A 115 4.75 -6.54 -11.98
CA GLU A 115 6.16 -6.92 -12.03
C GLU A 115 6.97 -5.91 -12.84
N SER A 116 8.28 -5.91 -12.62
CA SER A 116 9.30 -5.17 -13.37
C SER A 116 10.51 -6.08 -13.47
N ILE A 117 10.80 -6.55 -14.69
CA ILE A 117 11.76 -7.64 -14.99
C ILE A 117 12.83 -7.22 -16.01
N GLY A 118 13.35 -5.99 -15.86
CA GLY A 118 14.36 -5.45 -16.77
C GLY A 118 15.76 -5.79 -16.31
N ASP A 119 16.73 -5.72 -17.24
CA ASP A 119 18.14 -6.11 -16.98
C ASP A 119 18.95 -5.07 -16.17
N SER A 120 18.27 -4.17 -15.44
CA SER A 120 18.91 -3.07 -14.74
C SER A 120 19.09 -3.39 -13.26
N SER A 121 19.81 -2.53 -12.53
CA SER A 121 19.92 -2.63 -11.08
C SER A 121 18.81 -1.87 -10.34
N THR A 122 17.76 -1.44 -11.07
CA THR A 122 16.72 -0.54 -10.59
C THR A 122 15.36 -0.83 -11.22
N GLU A 123 14.41 -1.25 -10.40
CA GLU A 123 13.09 -1.67 -10.87
C GLU A 123 12.04 -0.75 -10.27
N SER A 124 10.98 -0.48 -11.02
CA SER A 124 9.87 0.31 -10.50
C SER A 124 8.53 -0.25 -10.92
N ILE A 125 7.64 -0.35 -9.95
CA ILE A 125 6.25 -0.75 -10.14
C ILE A 125 5.35 0.34 -9.61
N THR A 126 4.33 0.70 -10.38
CA THR A 126 3.18 1.45 -9.90
C THR A 126 1.93 0.58 -10.05
N PHE A 127 1.22 0.35 -8.96
CA PHE A 127 0.01 -0.45 -8.91
C PHE A 127 -1.11 0.32 -8.23
N PHE A 128 -2.35 0.11 -8.65
CA PHE A 128 -3.53 0.69 -8.00
C PHE A 128 -4.26 -0.42 -7.25
N THR A 129 -4.32 -0.34 -5.93
CA THR A 129 -4.95 -1.36 -5.07
C THR A 129 -6.46 -1.44 -5.20
N GLY A 130 -7.07 -0.51 -5.95
CA GLY A 130 -8.50 -0.52 -6.23
C GLY A 130 -9.30 -0.36 -4.94
N SER A 131 -10.15 -1.36 -4.66
CA SER A 131 -11.01 -1.44 -3.48
C SER A 131 -10.51 -2.44 -2.42
N VAL A 132 -9.29 -2.97 -2.56
CA VAL A 132 -8.74 -3.97 -1.63
C VAL A 132 -7.58 -3.37 -0.85
N SER A 133 -7.85 -2.96 0.38
CA SER A 133 -6.81 -2.69 1.37
C SER A 133 -6.39 -4.02 2.00
N GLY A 134 -5.12 -4.16 2.37
CA GLY A 134 -4.65 -5.42 2.93
C GLY A 134 -3.15 -5.62 2.84
N THR A 135 -2.73 -6.85 3.13
CA THR A 135 -1.33 -7.24 3.08
C THR A 135 -0.94 -7.64 1.67
N TYR A 136 0.13 -7.04 1.18
CA TYR A 136 0.78 -7.34 -0.09
C TYR A 136 2.18 -7.87 0.20
N LYS A 137 2.71 -8.66 -0.72
CA LYS A 137 4.11 -9.10 -0.70
C LYS A 137 4.86 -8.41 -1.82
N VAL A 138 6.06 -7.95 -1.54
CA VAL A 138 7.00 -7.50 -2.56
C VAL A 138 8.14 -8.48 -2.60
N ARG A 139 8.29 -9.12 -3.76
CA ARG A 139 9.34 -10.08 -4.02
C ARG A 139 10.46 -9.41 -4.78
N VAL A 140 11.68 -9.59 -4.30
CA VAL A 140 12.90 -9.26 -5.03
C VAL A 140 13.56 -10.57 -5.42
N LYS A 141 13.68 -10.85 -6.71
CA LYS A 141 14.22 -12.11 -7.22
C LYS A 141 15.54 -11.85 -7.92
N VAL A 142 16.52 -12.72 -7.71
CA VAL A 142 17.78 -12.64 -8.45
C VAL A 142 17.63 -13.37 -9.78
N VAL A 143 17.99 -12.70 -10.87
CA VAL A 143 18.15 -13.34 -12.17
C VAL A 143 19.63 -13.67 -12.32
N SER A 144 19.93 -14.96 -12.43
CA SER A 144 21.29 -15.40 -12.73
C SER A 144 21.51 -15.25 -14.24
N ASN A 145 22.35 -14.28 -14.61
CA ASN A 145 22.95 -14.27 -15.93
C ASN A 145 23.88 -15.48 -16.03
N ASN A 146 23.50 -16.44 -16.87
CA ASN A 146 24.25 -17.67 -17.14
C ASN A 146 25.54 -17.36 -17.91
#